data_AF-Q8T551-F1
#
_entry.id   AF-Q8T551-F1
#
_cell.length_a   1.000
_cell.length_b   1.000
_cell.length_c   1.000
_cell.angle_alpha   90.00
_cell.angle_beta   90.00
_cell.angle_gamma   90.00
#
_symmetry.space_group_name_H-M   'P 1'
#
loop_
_entity.id
_entity.type
_entity.pdbx_description
1 polymer ?
#
loop_
_entity_poly.entity_id
_entity_poly.type
_entity_poly.pdbx_seq_one_letter_code
_entity_poly.pdbx_strand_id
1 'polypeptide(L)'
;DNLIEIFKMIQGKNESKLGALSLDQVREYWWELNRETVWKAMTCSDRLGGYSYFRPTCGGDNESPSVANHYCRCNDDNPDDDKPNIDPPTYFDYVPQYLR
;
A
#
# COMPACT_ATOMS: atom_id res chain seq x y z
N ASP A 1 -0.68 -19.42 -12.14
CA ASP A 1 -0.65 -19.24 -13.60
C ASP A 1 -1.35 -17.98 -14.08
N ASN A 2 -2.61 -17.71 -13.68
CA ASN A 2 -3.37 -16.52 -14.12
C ASN A 2 -2.66 -15.17 -13.92
N LEU A 3 -1.97 -14.95 -12.78
CA LEU A 3 -1.25 -13.69 -12.55
C LEU A 3 -0.13 -13.47 -13.57
N ILE A 4 0.59 -14.53 -13.94
CA ILE A 4 1.67 -14.45 -14.93
C ILE A 4 1.10 -14.03 -16.28
N GLU A 5 -0.04 -14.59 -16.68
CA GLU A 5 -0.73 -14.24 -17.93
C GLU A 5 -1.22 -12.78 -17.92
N ILE A 6 -1.85 -12.34 -16.83
CA ILE A 6 -2.31 -10.95 -16.68
C ILE A 6 -1.15 -9.98 -16.85
N PHE A 7 -0.02 -10.21 -16.17
CA PHE A 7 1.13 -9.31 -16.27
C PHE A 7 1.80 -9.36 -17.64
N LYS A 8 1.83 -10.52 -18.32
CA LYS A 8 2.27 -10.59 -19.72
C LYS A 8 1.36 -9.77 -20.64
N MET A 9 0.04 -9.81 -20.44
CA MET A 9 -0.90 -8.99 -21.20
C MET A 9 -0.71 -7.49 -20.93
N ILE A 10 -0.50 -7.09 -19.68
CA ILE A 10 -0.21 -5.70 -19.30
C ILE A 10 1.08 -5.22 -19.96
N GLN A 11 2.13 -6.03 -19.89
CA GLN A 11 3.42 -5.73 -20.51
C GLN A 11 3.32 -5.61 -22.03
N GLY A 12 2.66 -6.57 -22.69
CA GLY A 12 2.46 -6.55 -24.14
C GLY A 12 1.63 -5.35 -24.63
N LYS A 13 0.61 -4.93 -23.87
CA LYS A 13 -0.18 -3.72 -24.19
C LYS A 13 0.63 -2.42 -24.02
N ASN A 14 1.73 -2.45 -23.29
CA ASN A 14 2.59 -1.29 -22.99
C ASN A 14 4.04 -1.53 -23.43
N GLU A 15 4.24 -2.28 -24.52
CA GLU A 15 5.54 -2.76 -24.96
C GLU A 15 6.60 -1.64 -25.08
N SER A 16 6.20 -0.47 -25.58
CA SER A 16 7.10 0.69 -25.72
C SER A 16 7.67 1.22 -24.40
N LYS A 17 7.00 0.96 -23.27
CA LYS A 17 7.41 1.39 -21.93
C LYS A 17 7.96 0.26 -21.07
N LEU A 18 7.36 -0.94 -21.19
CA LEU A 18 7.62 -2.07 -20.30
C LEU A 18 8.39 -3.21 -20.98
N GLY A 19 8.60 -3.17 -22.30
CA GLY A 19 9.19 -4.28 -23.06
C GLY A 19 10.64 -4.59 -22.69
N ALA A 20 11.38 -3.62 -22.16
CA ALA A 20 12.75 -3.81 -21.69
C ALA A 20 12.83 -4.38 -20.25
N LEU A 21 11.72 -4.42 -19.52
CA LEU A 21 11.68 -4.88 -18.14
C LEU A 21 11.42 -6.38 -18.08
N SER A 22 12.01 -7.05 -17.09
CA SER A 22 11.58 -8.41 -16.74
C SER A 22 10.17 -8.40 -16.16
N LEU A 23 9.48 -9.55 -16.24
CA LEU A 23 8.12 -9.67 -15.69
C LEU A 23 8.08 -9.40 -14.18
N ASP A 24 9.14 -9.76 -13.44
CA ASP A 24 9.23 -9.51 -12.00
C ASP A 24 9.35 -8.01 -11.69
N GLN A 25 10.16 -7.26 -12.46
CA GLN A 25 10.22 -5.79 -12.33
C GLN A 25 8.89 -5.13 -12.63
N VAL A 26 8.15 -5.60 -13.64
CA VAL A 26 6.80 -5.08 -13.94
C VAL A 26 5.85 -5.30 -12.76
N ARG A 27 5.96 -6.45 -12.08
CA ARG A 27 5.13 -6.76 -10.91
C ARG A 27 5.51 -5.90 -9.69
N GLU A 28 6.79 -5.67 -9.46
CA GLU A 28 7.27 -4.79 -8.39
C GLU A 28 6.83 -3.34 -8.60
N TYR A 29 6.98 -2.81 -9.83
CA TYR A 29 6.50 -1.46 -10.14
C TYR A 29 4.98 -1.34 -10.05
N TRP A 30 4.25 -2.37 -10.43
CA TRP A 30 2.81 -2.38 -10.24
C TRP A 30 2.45 -2.37 -8.75
N TRP A 31 3.15 -3.14 -7.91
CA TRP A 31 2.91 -3.13 -6.48
C TRP A 31 3.18 -1.75 -5.89
N GLU A 32 4.34 -1.15 -6.17
CA GLU A 32 4.71 0.17 -5.65
C GLU A 32 3.70 1.25 -6.07
N LEU A 33 3.21 1.21 -7.31
CA LEU A 33 2.20 2.15 -7.80
C LEU A 33 0.82 2.00 -7.13
N ASN A 34 0.47 0.79 -6.66
CA ASN A 34 -0.89 0.48 -6.19
C ASN A 34 -0.97 0.15 -4.69
N ARG A 35 0.16 0.11 -3.97
CA ARG A 35 0.21 -0.32 -2.56
C ARG A 35 -0.67 0.52 -1.64
N GLU A 36 -0.77 1.82 -1.88
CA GLU A 36 -1.65 2.74 -1.14
C GLU A 36 -3.12 2.35 -1.33
N THR A 37 -3.55 2.12 -2.58
CA THR A 37 -4.93 1.72 -2.92
C THR A 37 -5.27 0.35 -2.34
N VAL A 38 -4.34 -0.61 -2.42
CA VAL A 38 -4.51 -1.94 -1.82
C VAL A 38 -4.63 -1.83 -0.30
N TRP A 39 -3.79 -1.01 0.34
CA TRP A 39 -3.89 -0.73 1.77
C TRP A 39 -5.24 -0.12 2.13
N LYS A 40 -5.70 0.88 1.37
CA LYS A 40 -7.01 1.52 1.54
C LYS A 40 -8.14 0.49 1.53
N ALA A 41 -8.16 -0.36 0.51
CA ALA A 41 -9.18 -1.40 0.37
C ALA A 41 -9.18 -2.40 1.54
N MET A 42 -8.02 -2.66 2.16
CA MET A 42 -7.93 -3.53 3.33
C MET A 42 -8.36 -2.83 4.63
N THR A 43 -8.10 -1.53 4.77
CA THR A 43 -8.24 -0.82 6.06
C THR A 43 -9.49 0.06 6.19
N CYS A 44 -10.14 0.45 5.09
CA CYS A 44 -11.31 1.35 5.10
C CYS A 44 -12.63 0.58 5.27
N SER A 45 -12.69 -0.29 6.27
CA SER A 45 -13.94 -0.95 6.70
C SER A 45 -14.35 -0.44 8.07
N ASP A 46 -15.64 -0.15 8.26
CA ASP A 46 -16.23 0.23 9.57
C ASP A 46 -15.89 -0.77 10.69
N ARG A 47 -15.72 -2.05 10.32
CA ARG A 47 -15.31 -3.11 11.26
C ARG A 47 -13.92 -2.86 11.87
N LEU A 48 -13.12 -2.00 11.25
CA LEU A 48 -11.76 -1.66 11.67
C LEU A 48 -11.68 -0.34 12.45
N GLY A 49 -12.78 0.38 12.67
CA GLY A 49 -12.77 1.72 13.31
C GLY A 49 -12.23 1.76 14.74
N GLY A 50 -12.14 0.62 15.43
CA GLY A 50 -11.52 0.47 16.75
C GLY A 50 -10.13 -0.17 16.75
N TYR A 51 -9.59 -0.51 15.58
CA TYR A 51 -8.30 -1.18 15.44
C TYR A 51 -7.25 -0.20 14.94
N SER A 52 -6.07 -0.24 15.56
CA SER A 52 -4.91 0.55 15.17
C SER A 52 -3.79 -0.35 14.67
N TYR A 53 -2.94 0.21 13.80
CA TYR A 53 -1.69 -0.45 13.47
C TYR A 53 -0.76 -0.42 14.69
N PHE A 54 -0.32 -1.60 15.13
CA PHE A 54 0.35 -1.79 16.42
C PHE A 54 1.76 -1.20 16.51
N ARG A 55 2.38 -0.90 15.36
CA ARG A 55 3.67 -0.21 15.34
C ARG A 55 3.42 1.29 15.34
N PRO A 56 3.93 2.03 16.33
CA PRO A 56 3.88 3.47 16.26
C PRO A 56 4.62 3.95 15.00
N THR A 57 3.99 4.85 14.27
CA THR A 57 4.57 5.59 13.14
C THR A 57 5.31 6.83 13.65
N CYS A 58 6.22 7.38 12.86
CA CYS A 58 7.07 8.49 13.30
C CYS A 58 6.25 9.71 13.76
N GLY A 59 6.65 10.30 14.89
CA GLY A 59 6.01 11.45 15.52
C GLY A 59 6.12 12.73 14.70
N GLY A 60 5.04 13.52 14.71
CA GLY A 60 5.04 14.92 14.31
C GLY A 60 5.17 15.82 15.55
N ASP A 61 5.88 16.94 15.39
CA ASP A 61 6.08 18.14 16.23
C ASP A 61 6.25 18.02 17.77
N ASN A 62 6.02 16.86 18.36
CA ASN A 62 6.15 16.55 19.77
C ASN A 62 6.74 15.13 19.87
N GLU A 63 7.76 14.95 20.70
CA GLU A 63 8.69 13.81 20.79
C GLU A 63 8.06 12.44 21.15
N SER A 64 6.74 12.26 20.98
CA SER A 64 6.00 11.02 21.21
C SER A 64 5.63 10.34 19.88
N PRO A 65 5.85 9.02 19.74
CA PRO A 65 5.46 8.30 18.55
C PRO A 65 3.93 8.41 18.31
N SER A 66 3.52 8.73 17.09
CA SER A 66 2.11 8.72 16.72
C SER A 66 1.68 7.28 16.47
N VAL A 67 0.66 6.82 17.17
CA VAL A 67 -0.05 5.60 16.75
C VAL A 67 -1.14 6.05 15.78
N ALA A 68 -1.38 5.31 14.69
CA ALA A 68 -2.57 5.56 13.89
C ALA A 68 -3.79 5.12 14.71
N ASN A 69 -4.36 6.04 15.50
CA ASN A 69 -5.50 5.79 16.39
C ASN A 69 -6.84 6.13 15.71
N HIS A 70 -7.78 5.18 15.76
CA HIS A 70 -8.98 5.01 14.90
C HIS A 70 -8.65 4.31 13.58
N TYR A 71 -9.54 4.26 12.57
CA TYR A 71 -9.25 3.68 11.23
C TYR A 71 -7.76 3.87 10.92
N CYS A 72 -7.02 2.86 10.43
CA CYS A 72 -5.53 2.84 10.35
C CYS A 72 -4.84 3.97 9.53
N ARG A 73 -5.36 5.22 9.55
CA ARG A 73 -5.12 6.40 8.73
C ARG A 73 -5.54 7.67 9.53
N CYS A 74 -4.73 8.72 9.44
CA CYS A 74 -4.99 10.02 10.08
C CYS A 74 -6.06 10.85 9.33
N ASN A 75 -6.66 11.82 10.04
CA ASN A 75 -7.36 13.00 9.51
C ASN A 75 -8.69 12.78 8.77
N ASP A 76 -9.60 11.95 9.27
CA ASP A 76 -10.97 11.81 8.72
C ASP A 76 -11.05 11.31 7.28
N ASP A 77 -10.03 10.59 6.78
CA ASP A 77 -10.11 9.89 5.48
C ASP A 77 -11.24 8.87 5.52
N ASN A 78 -12.32 9.18 4.80
CA ASN A 78 -13.50 8.36 4.67
C ASN A 78 -13.64 7.93 3.20
N PRO A 79 -14.42 6.86 2.90
CA PRO A 79 -14.65 6.42 1.53
C PRO A 79 -15.11 7.54 0.57
N ASP A 80 -15.79 8.56 1.10
CA ASP A 80 -16.37 9.67 0.35
C ASP A 80 -15.57 11.00 0.44
N ASP A 81 -14.49 11.06 1.22
CA ASP A 81 -13.65 12.25 1.41
C ASP A 81 -12.15 11.85 1.47
N ASP A 82 -11.62 11.47 0.31
CA ASP A 82 -10.26 10.96 0.16
C ASP A 82 -9.23 12.08 0.34
N LYS A 83 -8.32 11.91 1.31
CA LYS A 83 -7.21 12.86 1.49
C LYS A 83 -5.95 12.36 0.78
N PRO A 84 -5.22 13.23 0.05
CA PRO A 84 -4.00 12.83 -0.61
C PRO A 84 -2.88 12.49 0.40
N ASN A 85 -2.04 11.52 0.04
CA ASN A 85 -0.82 11.09 0.76
C ASN A 85 -1.07 10.20 1.99
N ILE A 86 -1.79 9.09 1.82
CA ILE A 86 -2.11 8.15 2.90
C ILE A 86 -1.28 6.88 2.68
N ASP A 87 0.02 7.02 2.88
CA ASP A 87 0.96 5.91 2.79
C ASP A 87 0.55 4.77 3.75
N PRO A 88 0.70 3.50 3.34
CA PRO A 88 0.66 2.39 4.29
C PRO A 88 1.61 2.71 5.45
N PRO A 89 1.18 2.60 6.72
CA PRO A 89 2.00 2.91 7.90
C PRO A 89 3.14 1.88 8.10
N THR A 90 3.47 1.11 7.07
CA THR A 90 4.36 -0.02 7.12
C THR A 90 5.12 -0.21 5.82
N TYR A 91 6.34 -0.70 5.96
CA TYR A 91 7.18 -1.20 4.88
C TYR A 91 7.38 -2.71 5.00
N PHE A 92 6.47 -3.41 5.70
CA PHE A 92 6.53 -4.89 5.82
C PHE A 92 6.44 -5.62 4.48
N ASP A 93 5.84 -4.99 3.47
CA ASP A 93 5.84 -5.47 2.08
C ASP A 93 7.25 -5.49 1.45
N TYR A 94 8.18 -4.70 2.00
CA TYR A 94 9.59 -4.67 1.60
C TYR A 94 10.53 -5.48 2.51
N VAL A 95 10.00 -6.13 3.54
CA VAL A 95 10.78 -7.03 4.41
C VAL A 95 10.78 -8.44 3.81
N PRO A 96 11.96 -9.09 3.64
CA PRO A 96 12.02 -10.46 3.14
C PRO A 96 11.10 -11.40 3.91
N GLN A 97 10.38 -12.28 3.20
CA GLN A 97 9.32 -13.08 3.79
C GLN A 97 9.74 -13.90 5.02
N TYR A 98 10.98 -14.38 5.05
CA TYR A 98 11.54 -15.16 6.16
C TYR A 98 11.67 -14.33 7.47
N LEU A 99 11.77 -13.01 7.38
CA LEU A 99 11.96 -12.09 8.52
C LEU A 99 10.65 -11.41 8.96
N ARG A 100 9.53 -11.67 8.27
CA ARG A 100 8.21 -11.13 8.62
C ARG A 100 7.58 -11.92 9.74
#